data_AF-A0A933MMY9-F1
#
_entry.id   AF-A0A933MMY9-F1
#
_cell.length_a   1.000
_cell.length_b   1.000
_cell.length_c   1.000
_cell.angle_alpha   90.00
_cell.angle_beta   90.00
_cell.angle_gamma   90.00
#
_symmetry.space_group_name_H-M   'P 1'
#
loop_
_entity.id
_entity.type
_entity.pdbx_description
1 polymer ?
#
loop_
_entity_poly.entity_id
_entity_poly.type
_entity_poly.pdbx_seq_one_letter_code
_entity_poly.pdbx_strand_id
1 'polypeptide(L)' 'MSQVGVRELLLATIFTIGVTIALIGWKGMSLTFLIPFFVLILTRYLIAKIDGITGDTLGACCECSEVLVLIGMIALGRIL' A
#
# COMPACT_ATOMS: atom_id res chain seq x y z
N MET A 1 -4.38 16.77 9.32
CA MET A 1 -3.90 16.07 8.10
C MET A 1 -3.33 17.15 7.19
N SER A 2 -2.03 17.09 6.88
CA SER A 2 -1.42 18.10 6.00
C SER A 2 -2.17 18.13 4.67
N GLN A 3 -2.43 19.33 4.16
CA GLN A 3 -2.93 19.54 2.80
C GLN A 3 -1.82 19.13 1.83
N VAL A 4 -1.64 17.82 1.63
CA VAL A 4 -0.73 17.29 0.61
C VAL A 4 -1.35 17.64 -0.73
N GLY A 5 -0.66 18.49 -1.49
CA GLY A 5 -1.12 18.89 -2.81
C GLY A 5 -1.15 17.70 -3.77
N VAL A 6 -1.99 17.82 -4.79
CA VAL A 6 -2.09 16.80 -5.85
C VAL A 6 -0.73 16.57 -6.52
N ARG A 7 0.13 17.61 -6.57
CA ARG A 7 1.48 17.52 -7.13
C ARG A 7 2.37 16.58 -6.32
N GLU A 8 2.35 16.70 -5.00
CA GLU A 8 3.12 15.86 -4.08
C GLU A 8 2.60 14.42 -4.13
N LEU A 9 1.27 14.23 -4.19
CA LEU A 9 0.67 12.90 -4.36
C LEU A 9 1.08 12.24 -5.68
N LEU A 10 1.07 13.00 -6.78
CA LEU A 10 1.51 12.51 -8.08
C LEU A 10 3.00 12.15 -8.07
N LEU A 11 3.85 13.00 -7.50
CA LEU A 11 5.29 12.73 -7.39
C LEU A 11 5.57 11.48 -6.55
N ALA A 12 4.89 11.33 -5.41
CA ALA A 12 4.99 10.14 -4.58
C ALA A 12 4.55 8.89 -5.35
N THR A 13 3.43 8.96 -6.07
CA THR A 13 2.90 7.82 -6.86
C THR A 13 3.86 7.41 -7.97
N ILE A 14 4.38 8.37 -8.75
CA ILE A 14 5.35 8.11 -9.82
C ILE A 14 6.63 7.50 -9.23
N PHE A 15 7.10 8.05 -8.11
CA PHE A 15 8.28 7.54 -7.42
C PHE A 15 8.08 6.10 -6.94
N THR A 16 6.95 5.80 -6.29
CA THR A 16 6.60 4.45 -5.86
C THR A 16 6.54 3.48 -7.03
N ILE A 17 5.88 3.86 -8.14
CA ILE A 17 5.83 3.03 -9.36
C ILE A 17 7.25 2.76 -9.90
N GLY A 18 8.08 3.80 -9.98
CA GLY A 18 9.46 3.70 -10.45
C GLY A 18 10.30 2.74 -9.59
N VAL A 19 10.22 2.87 -8.26
CA VAL A 19 10.90 1.99 -7.31
C VAL A 19 10.40 0.55 -7.43
N THR A 20 9.09 0.33 -7.54
CA THR A 20 8.53 -1.01 -7.70
C THR A 20 9.00 -1.67 -9.00
N ILE A 21 9.01 -0.95 -10.12
CA ILE A 21 9.51 -1.49 -11.40
C ILE A 21 11.01 -1.79 -11.30
N ALA A 22 11.81 -0.93 -10.66
CA ALA A 22 13.23 -1.15 -10.48
C ALA A 22 13.53 -2.39 -9.61
N LEU A 23 12.79 -2.59 -8.52
CA LEU A 23 13.03 -3.67 -7.56
C LEU A 23 12.35 -4.99 -7.91
N ILE A 24 11.15 -4.95 -8.50
CA ILE A 24 10.26 -6.11 -8.70
C ILE A 24 9.96 -6.36 -10.20
N GLY A 25 10.37 -5.45 -11.08
CA GLY A 25 10.06 -5.50 -12.51
C GLY A 25 8.56 -5.25 -12.78
N TRP A 26 8.16 -5.47 -14.03
CA TRP A 26 6.77 -5.29 -14.48
C TRP A 26 5.75 -6.13 -13.71
N LYS A 27 6.15 -7.30 -13.20
CA LYS A 27 5.29 -8.15 -12.35
C LYS A 27 4.85 -7.46 -11.06
N GLY A 28 5.66 -6.52 -10.54
CA GLY A 28 5.35 -5.78 -9.32
C GLY A 28 4.23 -4.75 -9.46
N MET A 29 3.83 -4.39 -10.69
CA MET A 29 2.72 -3.45 -10.90
C MET A 29 1.40 -3.96 -10.33
N SER A 30 1.15 -5.28 -10.33
CA SER A 30 -0.06 -5.84 -9.71
C SER A 30 -0.14 -5.50 -8.22
N LEU A 31 0.99 -5.52 -7.51
CA LEU A 31 1.09 -5.18 -6.09
C LEU A 31 0.86 -3.68 -5.86
N THR A 32 1.39 -2.81 -6.73
CA THR A 32 1.20 -1.35 -6.63
C THR A 32 -0.28 -0.95 -6.70
N PHE A 33 -1.12 -1.68 -7.44
CA PHE A 33 -2.57 -1.45 -7.45
C PHE A 33 -3.31 -2.15 -6.31
N LEU A 34 -2.84 -3.34 -5.90
CA LEU A 34 -3.47 -4.12 -4.84
C LEU A 34 -3.39 -3.43 -3.47
N ILE A 35 -2.24 -2.83 -3.14
CA ILE A 35 -2.00 -2.20 -1.83
C ILE A 35 -2.95 -1.02 -1.53
N PRO A 36 -3.08 0.01 -2.39
CA PRO A 36 -4.00 1.11 -2.11
C PRO A 36 -5.45 0.62 -2.03
N PHE A 37 -5.83 -0.38 -2.85
CA PHE A 37 -7.16 -0.99 -2.78
C PHE A 37 -7.40 -1.69 -1.43
N PHE A 38 -6.44 -2.50 -0.97
CA PHE A 38 -6.48 -3.16 0.33
C PHE A 38 -6.54 -2.16 1.49
N VAL A 39 -5.69 -1.13 1.48
CA VAL A 39 -5.66 -0.08 2.51
C VAL A 39 -6.99 0.66 2.57
N LEU A 40 -7.61 0.97 1.42
CA LEU A 40 -8.92 1.61 1.38
C LEU A 40 -9.99 0.74 2.04
N ILE A 41 -10.04 -0.55 1.71
CA ILE A 41 -11.01 -1.48 2.30
C ILE A 41 -10.78 -1.62 3.80
N LEU A 42 -9.54 -1.88 4.22
CA LEU A 42 -9.20 -2.06 5.62
C LEU A 42 -9.51 -0.82 6.44
N THR A 43 -9.17 0.35 5.91
CA THR A 43 -9.48 1.64 6.54
C THR A 43 -10.99 1.85 6.66
N ARG A 44 -11.76 1.59 5.61
CA ARG A 44 -13.23 1.70 5.64
C ARG A 44 -13.83 0.76 6.68
N TYR A 45 -13.33 -0.46 6.76
CA TYR A 45 -13.76 -1.46 7.74
C TYR A 45 -13.44 -1.03 9.18
N LEU A 46 -12.23 -0.51 9.44
CA LEU A 46 -11.82 -0.04 10.75
C LEU A 46 -12.64 1.19 11.20
N ILE A 47 -12.89 2.14 10.29
CA ILE A 47 -13.78 3.28 10.57
C ILE A 47 -15.18 2.77 10.95
N ALA A 48 -15.74 1.84 10.17
CA ALA A 48 -17.07 1.32 10.44
C ALA A 48 -17.18 0.55 11.77
N LYS A 49 -16.07 -0.05 12.23
CA LYS A 49 -16.05 -0.92 13.43
C LYS A 49 -15.65 -0.19 14.71
N ILE A 50 -14.74 0.77 14.63
CA ILE A 50 -14.09 1.42 15.79
C ILE A 50 -14.35 2.94 15.80
N ASP A 51 -15.14 3.44 14.84
CA ASP A 51 -15.55 4.86 14.73
C ASP A 51 -14.36 5.84 14.61
N GLY A 52 -13.27 5.41 13.97
CA GLY A 52 -12.13 6.30 13.74
C GLY A 52 -10.89 5.61 13.19
N ILE A 53 -9.92 6.46 12.86
CA ILE A 53 -8.54 6.07 12.56
C ILE A 53 -7.64 6.72 13.61
N THR A 54 -6.94 5.89 14.38
CA THR A 54 -5.89 6.28 15.33
C THR A 54 -4.50 5.86 14.81
N GLY A 55 -3.45 6.26 15.52
CA GLY A 55 -2.08 5.82 15.22
C GLY A 55 -1.92 4.30 15.20
N ASP A 56 -2.58 3.58 16.12
CA ASP A 56 -2.53 2.12 16.18
C ASP A 56 -3.16 1.46 14.95
N THR A 57 -4.30 1.98 14.49
CA THR A 57 -4.97 1.46 13.28
C THR A 57 -4.18 1.74 12.01
N LEU A 58 -3.47 2.89 11.94
CA LEU A 58 -2.58 3.19 10.83
C LEU A 58 -1.34 2.28 10.83
N GLY A 59 -0.75 2.05 12.01
CA GLY A 59 0.34 1.11 12.18
C GLY A 59 -0.05 -0.29 11.74
N ALA A 60 -1.21 -0.78 12.17
CA ALA A 60 -1.75 -2.07 11.75
C ALA A 60 -1.98 -2.13 10.22
N CYS A 61 -2.51 -1.06 9.61
CA CYS A 61 -2.65 -0.99 8.15
C CYS A 61 -1.31 -1.11 7.42
N CYS A 62 -0.24 -0.49 7.93
CA CYS A 62 1.11 -0.61 7.36
C CYS A 62 1.63 -2.04 7.45
N GLU A 63 1.63 -2.63 8.65
CA GLU A 63 2.09 -4.02 8.88
C GLU A 63 1.32 -5.02 8.01
N CYS A 64 -0.01 -4.89 7.93
CA CYS A 64 -0.82 -5.74 7.05
C CYS A 64 -0.47 -5.55 5.57
N SER A 65 -0.16 -4.32 5.14
CA SER A 65 0.25 -4.04 3.77
C SER A 65 1.61 -4.65 3.45
N GLU A 66 2.57 -4.57 4.37
CA GLU A 66 3.89 -5.19 4.22
C GLU A 66 3.80 -6.72 4.11
N VAL A 67 2.99 -7.36 4.96
CA VAL A 67 2.72 -8.81 4.88
C VAL A 67 2.07 -9.18 3.54
N LEU A 68 1.13 -8.37 3.05
CA LEU A 68 0.49 -8.61 1.75
C LEU A 68 1.50 -8.52 0.59
N VAL A 69 2.44 -7.56 0.65
CA VAL A 69 3.53 -7.48 -0.33
C VAL A 69 4.42 -8.71 -0.27
N LEU A 70 4.81 -9.18 0.92
CA LEU A 70 5.64 -10.39 1.08
C LEU A 70 4.95 -11.63 0.48
N ILE A 71 3.67 -11.85 0.80
CA ILE A 71 2.87 -12.95 0.23
C ILE A 71 2.77 -12.79 -1.29
N GLY A 72 2.52 -11.58 -1.78
CA GLY A 72 2.46 -11.28 -3.21
C GLY A 72 3.77 -11.56 -3.94
N MET A 73 4.92 -11.25 -3.33
CA MET A 73 6.23 -11.54 -3.90
C MET A 73 6.52 -13.04 -3.96
N ILE A 74 6.07 -13.82 -2.96
CA ILE A 74 6.13 -15.28 -2.99
C ILE A 74 5.26 -15.82 -4.14
N ALA A 75 4.03 -15.34 -4.28
CA ALA A 75 3.11 -15.75 -5.34
C ALA A 75 3.63 -15.41 -6.75
N LEU A 76 4.39 -14.32 -6.89
CA LEU A 76 5.04 -13.93 -8.15
C LEU A 76 6.34 -14.70 -8.44
N GLY A 77 6.79 -15.56 -7.52
CA GLY A 77 7.99 -16.39 -7.66
C GLY A 77 9.30 -15.60 -7.62
N ARG A 78 9.37 -14.50 -6.84
CA ARG A 78 10.60 -13.69 -6.70
C ARG A 78 11.38 -13.94 -5.41
N ILE A 79 10.80 -14.68 -4.46
CA ILE A 79 11.39 -14.96 -3.14
C ILE A 79 11.87 -16.42 -3.00
N LEU A 80 11.69 -17.27 -4.02
CA LEU A 80 12.22 -18.64 -4.09
C LEU A 80 13.24 -18.78 -5.22
#